data_AF-A0A388PYA2-F1
#
_entry.id   AF-A0A388PYA2-F1
#
_cell.length_a   1.000
_cell.length_b   1.000
_cell.length_c   1.000
_cell.angle_alpha   90.00
_cell.angle_beta   90.00
_cell.angle_gamma   90.00
#
_symmetry.space_group_name_H-M   'P 1'
#
loop_
_entity.id
_entity.type
_entity.pdbx_description
1 polymer ?
#
loop_
_entity_poly.entity_id
_entity_poly.type
_entity_poly.pdbx_seq_one_letter_code
_entity_poly.pdbx_strand_id
1 'polypeptide(L)' 'MDNLIGANDVLFVLLGAVMVLAMHAGFAFLEVGTVRHKNQVNALVKILVDFQYLHWPTFL' A
#
# COMPACT_ATOMS: atom_id res chain seq x y z
N MET A 1 -14.48 28.22 -15.05
CA MET A 1 -13.05 27.84 -14.94
C MET A 1 -12.77 27.13 -13.62
N ASP A 2 -13.60 27.34 -12.61
CA ASP A 2 -13.45 26.82 -11.24
C ASP A 2 -13.56 25.30 -11.13
N ASN A 3 -14.40 24.66 -11.96
CA ASN A 3 -14.54 23.20 -11.99
C ASN A 3 -13.29 22.46 -12.49
N LEU A 4 -12.51 23.08 -13.39
CA LEU A 4 -11.27 22.49 -13.91
C LEU A 4 -10.16 22.53 -12.85
N ILE A 5 -10.13 23.58 -12.04
CA ILE A 5 -9.17 23.74 -10.93
C ILE A 5 -9.44 22.66 -9.87
N GLY A 6 -10.70 22.52 -9.44
CA GLY A 6 -11.08 21.50 -8.45
C GLY A 6 -10.84 20.06 -8.93
N ALA A 7 -11.09 19.75 -10.21
CA ALA A 7 -10.79 18.44 -10.76
C ALA A 7 -9.29 18.12 -10.75
N ASN A 8 -8.44 19.10 -11.04
CA ASN A 8 -6.98 18.93 -11.02
C ASN A 8 -6.43 18.76 -9.60
N ASP A 9 -6.98 19.48 -8.62
CA ASP A 9 -6.62 19.33 -7.21
C ASP A 9 -6.97 17.92 -6.68
N VAL A 10 -8.15 17.40 -7.05
CA VAL A 10 -8.56 16.04 -6.70
C VAL A 10 -7.62 15.01 -7.33
N LEU A 11 -7.29 15.15 -8.62
CA LEU A 11 -6.35 14.25 -9.30
C LEU A 11 -4.97 14.25 -8.66
N PHE A 12 -4.47 15.42 -8.24
CA PHE A 12 -3.17 15.54 -7.57
C PHE A 12 -3.15 14.79 -6.23
N VAL A 13 -4.19 14.95 -5.42
CA VAL A 13 -4.32 14.25 -4.13
C VAL A 13 -4.51 12.75 -4.33
N LEU A 14 -5.29 12.32 -5.33
CA LEU A 14 -5.48 10.90 -5.65
C LEU A 14 -4.16 10.25 -6.09
N LEU A 15 -3.38 10.91 -6.95
CA LEU A 15 -2.06 10.44 -7.35
C LEU A 15 -1.10 10.35 -6.16
N GLY A 16 -1.12 11.35 -5.27
CA GLY A 16 -0.35 11.33 -4.02
C GLY A 16 -0.75 10.17 -3.10
N ALA A 17 -2.05 9.92 -2.93
CA ALA A 17 -2.57 8.80 -2.14
C ALA A 17 -2.11 7.44 -2.70
N VAL A 18 -2.11 7.29 -4.02
CA VAL A 18 -1.62 6.06 -4.69
C VAL A 18 -0.12 5.84 -4.48
N MET A 19 0.71 6.89 -4.52
CA MET A 19 2.15 6.78 -4.23
C MET A 19 2.41 6.31 -2.79
N VAL A 20 1.65 6.83 -1.82
CA VAL A 20 1.77 6.42 -0.42
C VAL A 20 1.32 4.97 -0.23
N LEU A 21 0.20 4.56 -0.84
CA LEU A 21 -0.24 3.16 -0.82
C LEU A 21 0.79 2.21 -1.44
N ALA A 22 1.42 2.63 -2.55
CA ALA A 22 2.47 1.85 -3.20
C ALA A 22 3.69 1.63 -2.30
N MET A 23 4.07 2.61 -1.46
CA MET A 23 5.18 2.46 -0.52
C MET A 23 4.90 1.41 0.57
N HIS A 24 3.67 1.36 1.08
CA HIS A 24 3.25 0.37 2.07
C HIS A 24 3.24 -1.05 1.48
N ALA A 25 2.74 -1.19 0.24
CA ALA A 25 2.77 -2.47 -0.49
C ALA A 25 4.19 -2.89 -0.88
N GLY A 26 5.04 -1.93 -1.22
CA GLY A 26 6.43 -2.17 -1.58
C GLY A 26 7.23 -2.81 -0.45
N PHE A 27 7.12 -2.30 0.77
CA PHE A 27 7.85 -2.86 1.92
C PHE A 27 7.38 -4.28 2.25
N ALA A 28 6.07 -4.49 2.28
CA ALA A 28 5.48 -5.80 2.50
C ALA A 28 5.93 -6.81 1.43
N PHE A 29 5.99 -6.42 0.16
CA PHE A 29 6.42 -7.29 -0.94
C PHE A 29 7.92 -7.62 -0.90
N LEU A 30 8.78 -6.71 -0.41
CA LEU A 30 10.19 -7.00 -0.16
C LEU A 30 10.36 -8.05 0.97
N GLU A 31 9.53 -8.00 2.00
CA GLU A 31 9.49 -9.05 3.01
C GLU A 31 9.15 -10.41 2.38
N VAL A 32 8.19 -10.49 1.45
CA VAL A 32 7.88 -11.73 0.69
C VAL A 32 9.01 -12.16 -0.26
N GLY A 33 9.69 -11.22 -0.90
CA GLY A 33 10.77 -11.50 -1.84
C GLY A 33 12.02 -12.11 -1.18
N THR A 34 12.22 -11.85 0.11
CA THR A 34 13.36 -12.37 0.88
C THR A 34 13.07 -13.71 1.58
N VAL A 35 11.82 -14.17 1.61
CA VAL A 35 11.46 -15.44 2.27
C VAL A 35 11.76 -16.65 1.38
N ARG A 36 12.17 -17.74 2.02
CA ARG A 36 12.43 -19.03 1.38
C ARG A 36 11.16 -19.54 0.66
N HIS A 37 11.30 -20.08 -0.56
CA HIS A 37 10.21 -20.50 -1.46
C HIS A 37 9.01 -21.22 -0.78
N LYS A 38 9.30 -22.17 0.12
CA LYS A 38 8.28 -22.92 0.87
C LYS A 38 7.38 -22.09 1.79
N ASN A 39 7.76 -20.84 2.09
CA ASN A 39 7.03 -19.94 2.98
C ASN A 39 6.56 -18.64 2.29
N GLN A 40 6.76 -18.50 0.98
CA GLN A 40 6.29 -17.34 0.21
C GLN A 40 4.77 -17.20 0.24
N VAL A 41 4.03 -18.31 0.15
CA VAL A 41 2.55 -18.30 0.20
C VAL A 41 2.04 -17.82 1.56
N ASN A 42 2.70 -18.22 2.65
CA ASN A 42 2.36 -17.76 4.00
C ASN A 42 2.62 -16.26 4.17
N ALA A 43 3.73 -15.76 3.60
CA ALA A 43 4.04 -14.34 3.61
C ALA A 43 3.12 -13.55 2.67
N LEU A 44 2.71 -14.10 1.52
CA LEU A 44 1.75 -13.48 0.60
C LEU A 44 0.38 -13.28 1.26
N VAL A 45 -0.14 -14.31 1.94
CA VAL A 45 -1.39 -14.23 2.71
C VAL A 45 -1.28 -13.19 3.82
N LYS A 46 -0.12 -13.09 4.47
CA LYS A 46 0.14 -12.09 5.51
C LYS A 46 -0.04 -10.67 4.98
N ILE A 47 0.51 -10.33 3.82
CA ILE A 47 0.34 -8.99 3.19
C ILE A 47 -1.13 -8.71 2.85
N LEU A 48 -1.83 -9.69 2.27
CA LEU A 48 -3.24 -9.51 1.87
C LEU A 48 -4.15 -9.28 3.09
N VAL A 49 -3.86 -9.93 4.20
CA VAL A 49 -4.61 -9.75 5.45
C VAL A 49 -4.24 -8.41 6.12
N ASP A 50 -2.98 -7.97 6.04
CA ASP A 50 -2.51 -6.67 6.58
C ASP A 50 -3.17 -5.46 5.90
N PHE A 51 -3.44 -5.54 4.58
CA PHE A 51 -4.16 -4.48 3.86
C PHE A 51 -5.64 -4.39 4.21
N GLN A 52 -6.24 -5.51 4.65
CA GLN A 52 -7.67 -5.62 4.88
C GLN A 52 -8.02 -5.32 6.35
N TYR A 53 -7.12 -5.66 7.28
CA TYR A 53 -7.19 -5.24 8.67
C TYR A 53 -6.32 -4.01 8.85
N LEU A 54 -6.92 -2.83 8.67
CA LEU A 54 -6.36 -1.55 9.11
C LEU A 54 -6.24 -1.55 10.65
N HIS A 55 -5.27 -2.32 11.16
CA HIS A 55 -4.84 -2.34 12.53
C HIS A 55 -3.43 -1.79 12.53
N TRP A 56 -3.36 -0.46 12.69
CA TRP A 56 -2.11 0.27 12.92
C TRP A 56 -1.73 0.26 14.41
N PRO A 57 -1.06 -0.78 14.97
CA PRO A 57 -0.30 -0.50 16.19
C PRO A 57 1.05 -1.20 16.31
N THR A 58 1.69 -1.64 15.23
CA THR A 58 3.01 -2.30 15.36
C THR A 58 4.19 -1.51 14.79
N PHE A 59 4.03 -0.20 14.53
CA PHE A 59 5.14 0.70 14.21
C PHE A 59 5.11 2.00 15.06
N LEU A 60 4.98 1.83 16.38
CA LEU A 60 5.55 2.70 17.41
C LEU A 60 6.41 1.85 18.34
#